data_AF-A0A3B8PLR7-F1
#
_entry.id   AF-A0A3B8PLR7-F1
#
_cell.length_a   1.000
_cell.length_b   1.000
_cell.length_c   1.000
_cell.angle_alpha   90.00
_cell.angle_beta   90.00
_cell.angle_gamma   90.00
#
_symmetry.space_group_name_H-M   'P 1'
#
loop_
_entity.id
_entity.type
_entity.pdbx_description
1 polymer ?
#
loop_
_entity_poly.entity_id
_entity_poly.type
_entity_poly.pdbx_seq_one_letter_code
_entity_poly.pdbx_strand_id
1 'polypeptide(L)' 'MPRVRKGSARRKAKKRLFREARGNRGGRGKLLRTVKETVVR' A
#
# COMPACT_ATOMS: atom_id res chain seq x y z
N MET A 1 16.20 -16.88 -18.62
CA MET A 1 15.29 -15.76 -18.28
C MET A 1 15.92 -14.92 -17.15
N PRO A 2 16.08 -13.59 -17.28
CA PRO A 2 16.80 -12.79 -16.29
C PRO A 2 15.96 -12.50 -15.03
N ARG A 3 16.60 -12.47 -13.85
CA ARG A 3 15.94 -12.16 -12.56
C ARG A 3 15.72 -10.65 -12.41
N VAL A 4 14.50 -10.18 -12.67
CA VAL A 4 14.15 -8.75 -12.57
C VAL A 4 13.57 -8.39 -11.20
N ARG A 5 14.06 -7.30 -10.58
CA ARG A 5 13.54 -6.78 -9.30
C ARG A 5 12.50 -5.68 -9.53
N LYS A 6 11.28 -5.84 -9.00
CA LYS A 6 10.17 -4.86 -9.12
C LYS A 6 10.10 -3.82 -7.99
N GLY A 7 11.25 -3.45 -7.40
CA GLY A 7 11.29 -2.63 -6.17
C GLY A 7 10.62 -1.26 -6.30
N SER A 8 10.93 -0.52 -7.36
CA SER A 8 10.36 0.81 -7.63
C SER A 8 8.84 0.75 -7.83
N ALA A 9 8.36 -0.14 -8.70
CA ALA A 9 6.93 -0.34 -8.95
C ALA A 9 6.17 -0.72 -7.66
N ARG A 10 6.75 -1.61 -6.85
CA ARG A 10 6.18 -2.03 -5.56
C ARG A 10 6.03 -0.87 -4.58
N ARG A 11 7.04 0.02 -4.48
CA ARG A 11 6.98 1.20 -3.60
C ARG A 11 5.92 2.20 -4.07
N LYS A 12 5.85 2.46 -5.39
CA LYS A 12 4.84 3.36 -5.98
C LYS A 12 3.42 2.88 -5.70
N ALA A 13 3.15 1.58 -5.87
CA ALA A 13 1.84 0.99 -5.57
C ALA A 13 1.43 1.16 -4.09
N LYS A 14 2.34 0.86 -3.16
CA LYS A 14 2.08 1.05 -1.72
C LYS A 14 1.80 2.51 -1.38
N LYS A 15 2.55 3.46 -1.96
CA LYS A 15 2.35 4.89 -1.71
C LYS A 15 0.94 5.37 -2.11
N ARG A 16 0.38 4.84 -3.21
CA ARG A 16 -0.99 5.15 -3.66
C ARG A 16 -2.02 4.66 -2.63
N LEU A 17 -1.93 3.41 -2.21
CA LEU A 17 -2.80 2.83 -1.17
C LEU A 17 -2.79 3.62 0.14
N PHE A 18 -1.60 4.01 0.62
CA PHE A 18 -1.50 4.82 1.84
C PHE A 18 -2.00 6.27 1.66
N ARG A 19 -2.00 6.79 0.43
CA ARG A 19 -2.55 8.11 0.13
C ARG A 19 -4.08 8.09 0.14
N GLU A 20 -4.67 7.02 -0.40
CA GLU A 20 -6.12 6.79 -0.38
C GLU A 20 -6.64 6.59 1.05
N ALA A 21 -5.90 5.85 1.88
CA ALA A 21 -6.26 5.59 3.27
C ALA A 21 -5.89 6.71 4.26
N ARG A 22 -5.56 7.92 3.77
CA ARG A 22 -5.15 9.05 4.62
C ARG A 22 -6.34 9.56 5.43
N GLY A 23 -6.12 9.84 6.72
CA GLY A 23 -7.19 10.28 7.64
C GLY A 23 -7.81 9.14 8.45
N ASN A 24 -7.53 7.88 8.09
CA ASN A 24 -7.97 6.73 8.88
C ASN A 24 -7.23 6.65 10.23
N ARG A 25 -7.97 6.43 11.32
CA ARG A 25 -7.38 6.26 12.65
C ARG A 25 -6.67 4.90 12.79
N GLY A 26 -5.57 4.91 13.56
CA GLY A 26 -4.84 3.70 13.95
C GLY A 26 -4.19 2.95 12.79
N GLY A 27 -4.25 1.61 12.81
CA GLY A 27 -3.60 0.74 11.84
C GLY A 27 -4.10 0.93 10.40
N ARG A 28 -5.32 1.45 10.20
CA ARG A 28 -5.95 1.65 8.88
C ARG A 28 -5.31 2.74 8.02
N GLY A 29 -4.37 3.52 8.55
CA GLY A 29 -3.55 4.48 7.79
C GLY A 29 -2.04 4.16 7.78
N LYS A 30 -1.62 3.12 8.51
CA LYS A 30 -0.18 2.83 8.77
C LYS A 30 0.23 1.39 8.41
N LEU A 31 -0.68 0.43 8.51
CA LEU A 31 -0.42 -0.98 8.28
C LEU A 31 -0.92 -1.40 6.90
N LEU A 32 -0.03 -1.95 6.07
CA LEU A 32 -0.36 -2.29 4.68
C LEU A 32 -1.54 -3.27 4.56
N ARG A 33 -1.61 -4.27 5.45
CA ARG A 33 -2.68 -5.28 5.42
C ARG A 33 -4.03 -4.64 5.71
N THR A 34 -4.10 -3.88 6.81
CA THR A 34 -5.32 -3.19 7.23
C THR A 34 -5.73 -2.09 6.24
N VAL A 35 -4.78 -1.35 5.65
CA VAL A 35 -5.05 -0.37 4.60
C VAL A 35 -5.71 -1.03 3.38
N LYS A 36 -5.20 -2.18 2.94
CA LYS A 36 -5.80 -2.90 1.81
C LYS A 36 -7.21 -3.37 2.11
N GLU A 37 -7.43 -3.94 3.30
CA GLU A 37 -8.76 -4.34 3.76
C GLU A 37 -9.73 -3.15 3.87
N THR A 38 -9.20 -1.93 4.08
CA THR A 38 -10.02 -0.71 4.16
C THR A 38 -10.31 -0.10 2.79
N VAL A 39 -9.38 -0.17 1.83
CA VAL A 39 -9.51 0.43 0.48
C VAL A 39 -10.25 -0.46 -0.51
N VAL A 40 -10.14 -1.79 -0.37
CA VAL A 40 -10.78 -2.76 -1.28
C VAL A 40 -12.24 -3.05 -0.89
N ARG A 41 -12.65 -2.65 0.31
CA ARG A 41 -14.01 -2.84 0.82
C ARG A 41 -14.91 -1.68 0.40
#